data_AF-A0AA89TYT5-F1
#
_entry.id   AF-A0AA89TYT5-F1
#
_cell.length_a   1.000
_cell.length_b   1.000
_cell.length_c   1.000
_cell.angle_alpha   90.00
_cell.angle_beta   90.00
_cell.angle_gamma   90.00
#
_symmetry.space_group_name_H-M   'P 1'
#
loop_
_entity.id
_entity.type
_entity.pdbx_description
1 polymer ?
#
loop_
_entity_poly.entity_id
_entity_poly.type
_entity_poly.pdbx_seq_one_letter_code
_entity_poly.pdbx_strand_id
1 'polypeptide(L)'
;MDKRSRVLGTFLGVTLATVLLPGISTILDSPPWEVILTGAVFLIVNQLIYSYPNNIRTAPPVLLLLLAVIGIAQDTLVWLLVSWLGSDMEYGLHVDGFLTALLGGVIVRVTVLVLLALGPQPETG
;
A
#
# COMPACT_ATOMS: atom_id res chain seq x y z
N MET A 1 18.51 3.55 -4.99
CA MET A 1 17.14 2.97 -4.95
C MET A 1 16.48 3.50 -3.70
N ASP A 2 15.54 4.42 -3.86
CA ASP A 2 15.26 5.36 -2.79
C ASP A 2 14.16 4.82 -1.88
N LYS A 3 14.57 4.32 -0.71
CA LYS A 3 13.68 3.93 0.39
C LYS A 3 12.59 4.99 0.66
N ARG A 4 12.92 6.26 0.44
CA ARG A 4 12.02 7.42 0.57
C ARG A 4 10.82 7.33 -0.39
N SER A 5 11.03 7.03 -1.67
CA SER A 5 9.95 6.97 -2.67
C SER A 5 8.93 5.85 -2.38
N ARG A 6 9.40 4.74 -1.81
CA ARG A 6 8.53 3.61 -1.40
C ARG A 6 7.67 3.96 -0.19
N VAL A 7 8.28 4.61 0.80
CA VAL A 7 7.57 5.09 1.99
C VAL A 7 6.51 6.11 1.60
N LEU A 8 6.90 7.13 0.82
CA LEU A 8 5.98 8.16 0.34
C LEU A 8 4.85 7.57 -0.50
N GLY A 9 5.15 6.64 -1.42
CA GLY A 9 4.14 5.97 -2.23
C GLY A 9 3.16 5.14 -1.43
N THR A 10 3.62 4.52 -0.35
CA THR A 10 2.75 3.75 0.53
C THR A 10 1.78 4.66 1.27
N PHE A 11 2.28 5.73 1.90
CA PHE A 11 1.41 6.68 2.60
C PHE A 11 0.44 7.41 1.67
N LEU A 12 0.91 7.84 0.50
CA LEU A 12 0.05 8.46 -0.52
C LEU A 12 -0.97 7.46 -1.04
N GLY A 13 -0.57 6.22 -1.31
CA GLY A 13 -1.46 5.18 -1.77
C GLY A 13 -2.54 4.84 -0.75
N VAL A 14 -2.17 4.75 0.53
CA VAL A 14 -3.13 4.51 1.63
C VAL A 14 -4.10 5.68 1.71
N THR A 15 -3.61 6.91 1.77
CA THR A 15 -4.45 8.12 1.84
C THR A 15 -5.41 8.20 0.65
N LEU A 16 -4.90 7.95 -0.57
CA LEU A 16 -5.72 7.93 -1.78
C LEU A 16 -6.79 6.84 -1.70
N ALA A 17 -6.46 5.64 -1.23
CA ALA A 17 -7.43 4.58 -1.05
C ALA A 17 -8.52 4.98 -0.04
N THR A 18 -8.14 5.59 1.09
CA THR A 18 -9.10 6.07 2.11
C THR A 18 -10.07 7.11 1.55
N VAL A 19 -9.59 8.01 0.69
CA VAL A 19 -10.42 9.09 0.11
C VAL A 19 -11.26 8.58 -1.07
N LEU A 20 -10.72 7.68 -1.89
CA LEU A 20 -11.37 7.21 -3.11
C LEU A 20 -12.38 6.08 -2.86
N LEU A 21 -12.18 5.28 -1.80
CA LEU A 21 -13.03 4.13 -1.51
C LEU A 21 -13.98 4.45 -0.35
N PRO A 22 -15.30 4.58 -0.61
CA PRO A 22 -16.28 4.87 0.45
C PRO A 22 -16.42 3.73 1.47
N GLY A 23 -15.92 2.54 1.15
CA GLY A 23 -15.89 1.40 2.08
C GLY A 23 -14.73 1.42 3.08
N ILE A 24 -13.90 2.47 3.10
CA ILE A 24 -12.84 2.64 4.10
C ILE A 24 -13.24 3.77 5.04
N SER A 25 -13.55 3.45 6.29
CA SER A 25 -13.99 4.42 7.30
C SER A 25 -13.07 4.44 8.51
N THR A 26 -13.05 5.58 9.20
CA THR A 26 -12.30 5.78 10.45
C THR A 26 -13.17 5.41 11.65
N ILE A 27 -12.60 4.80 12.68
CA ILE A 27 -13.35 4.32 13.86
C ILE A 27 -13.50 5.42 14.93
N LEU A 28 -12.50 6.28 15.15
CA LEU A 28 -12.46 7.23 16.27
C LEU A 28 -12.58 8.71 15.87
N ASP A 29 -13.01 9.01 14.65
CA ASP A 29 -13.04 10.38 14.08
C ASP A 29 -11.70 11.14 14.28
N SER A 30 -10.59 10.39 14.28
CA SER A 30 -9.22 10.93 14.34
C SER A 30 -8.45 10.58 13.05
N PRO A 31 -8.85 11.15 11.90
CA PRO A 31 -8.42 10.69 10.58
C PRO A 31 -6.90 10.64 10.37
N PRO A 32 -6.10 11.63 10.79
CA PRO A 32 -4.67 11.61 10.46
C PRO A 32 -3.92 10.49 11.18
N TRP A 33 -4.31 10.12 12.40
CA TRP A 33 -3.59 9.10 13.17
C TRP A 33 -3.90 7.68 12.67
N GLU A 34 -5.15 7.40 12.32
CA GLU A 34 -5.56 6.08 11.81
C GLU A 34 -4.93 5.78 10.44
N VAL A 35 -4.79 6.81 9.58
CA VAL A 35 -4.07 6.70 8.31
C VAL A 35 -2.56 6.48 8.55
N ILE A 36 -1.96 7.15 9.55
CA ILE A 36 -0.56 6.95 9.90
C ILE A 36 -0.31 5.53 10.40
N LEU A 37 -1.16 5.01 11.30
CA LEU A 37 -1.06 3.64 11.79
C LEU A 37 -1.22 2.63 10.67
N THR A 38 -2.21 2.82 9.80
CA THR A 38 -2.41 1.97 8.63
C THR A 38 -1.16 1.97 7.74
N GLY A 39 -0.64 3.16 7.41
CA GLY A 39 0.60 3.29 6.66
C GLY A 39 1.79 2.60 7.33
N ALA A 40 1.89 2.67 8.66
CA ALA A 40 2.94 1.97 9.41
C ALA A 40 2.81 0.44 9.30
N VAL A 41 1.61 -0.12 9.43
CA VAL A 41 1.36 -1.56 9.25
C VAL A 41 1.74 -1.99 7.83
N PHE A 42 1.37 -1.21 6.81
CA PHE A 42 1.78 -1.42 5.44
C PHE A 42 3.31 -1.46 5.29
N LEU A 43 4.03 -0.51 5.90
CA LEU A 43 5.49 -0.49 5.85
C LEU A 43 6.12 -1.70 6.52
N ILE A 44 5.62 -2.10 7.69
CA ILE A 44 6.12 -3.27 8.42
C ILE A 44 5.93 -4.53 7.57
N VAL A 45 4.74 -4.75 7.03
CA VAL A 45 4.45 -5.92 6.21
C VAL A 45 5.25 -5.90 4.90
N ASN A 46 5.35 -4.74 4.24
CA ASN A 46 6.16 -4.58 3.03
C ASN A 46 7.66 -4.76 3.27
N GLN A 47 8.13 -4.54 4.50
CA GLN A 47 9.50 -4.80 4.89
C GLN A 47 9.74 -6.28 5.17
N LEU A 48 8.74 -6.98 5.72
CA LEU A 48 8.79 -8.43 6.01
C LEU A 48 8.66 -9.27 4.74
N ILE A 49 7.76 -8.88 3.83
CA ILE A 49 7.48 -9.56 2.57
C ILE A 49 7.87 -8.64 1.42
N TYR A 50 9.05 -8.89 0.88
CA TYR A 50 9.61 -8.07 -0.20
C TYR A 50 9.02 -8.47 -1.56
N SER A 51 7.98 -7.74 -1.99
CA SER A 51 7.28 -7.98 -3.26
C SER A 51 7.48 -6.85 -4.28
N TYR A 52 8.67 -6.27 -4.36
CA TYR A 52 8.95 -5.14 -5.27
C TYR A 52 10.12 -5.43 -6.20
N PRO A 53 10.08 -4.93 -7.45
CA PRO A 53 11.19 -5.09 -8.38
C PRO A 53 12.42 -4.29 -7.93
N ASN A 54 13.61 -4.85 -8.14
CA ASN A 54 14.88 -4.15 -7.90
C ASN A 54 15.12 -3.00 -8.89
N ASN A 55 14.59 -3.09 -10.11
CA ASN A 55 14.62 -2.02 -11.10
C ASN A 55 13.35 -2.06 -11.95
N ILE A 56 12.51 -1.03 -11.86
CA ILE A 56 11.23 -1.01 -12.59
C ILE A 56 11.40 -0.76 -14.10
N ARG A 57 12.47 -0.06 -14.51
CA ARG A 57 12.72 0.31 -15.91
C ARG A 57 13.38 -0.79 -16.74
N THR A 58 14.12 -1.68 -16.11
CA THR A 58 14.85 -2.77 -16.79
C THR A 58 14.23 -4.15 -16.55
N ALA A 59 13.24 -4.26 -15.67
CA ALA A 59 12.55 -5.51 -15.42
C ALA A 59 11.70 -5.93 -16.63
N PRO A 60 11.65 -7.24 -16.96
CA PRO A 60 10.75 -7.76 -17.98
C PRO A 60 9.29 -7.41 -17.67
N PRO A 61 8.46 -7.03 -18.66
CA PRO A 61 7.05 -6.68 -18.43
C PRO A 61 6.26 -7.78 -17.73
N VAL A 62 6.53 -9.05 -18.07
CA VAL A 62 5.90 -10.22 -17.45
C VAL A 62 6.26 -10.32 -15.95
N LEU A 63 7.51 -10.05 -15.58
CA LEU A 63 7.93 -10.05 -14.19
C LEU A 63 7.27 -8.91 -13.40
N LEU A 64 7.12 -7.74 -14.01
CA LEU A 64 6.41 -6.61 -13.40
C LEU A 64 4.94 -6.94 -13.14
N LEU A 65 4.27 -7.60 -14.09
CA LEU A 65 2.88 -8.03 -13.91
C LEU A 65 2.75 -9.05 -12.77
N LEU A 66 3.64 -10.05 -12.69
CA LEU A 66 3.63 -11.02 -11.61
C LEU A 66 3.87 -10.36 -10.25
N LEU A 67 4.87 -9.49 -10.14
CA LEU A 67 5.17 -8.73 -8.92
C LEU A 67 4.02 -7.79 -8.55
N ALA A 68 3.34 -7.19 -9.53
CA ALA A 68 2.17 -6.36 -9.30
C ALA A 68 1.01 -7.21 -8.73
N VAL A 69 0.70 -8.36 -9.32
CA VAL A 69 -0.37 -9.25 -8.83
C VAL A 69 -0.09 -9.76 -7.42
N ILE A 70 1.13 -10.25 -7.17
CA ILE A 70 1.54 -10.71 -5.83
C ILE A 70 1.50 -9.54 -4.84
N GLY A 71 1.98 -8.37 -5.26
CA GLY A 71 1.95 -7.16 -4.47
C GLY A 71 0.53 -6.69 -4.12
N ILE A 72 -0.41 -6.76 -5.07
CA ILE A 72 -1.82 -6.44 -4.84
C ILE A 72 -2.41 -7.42 -3.83
N ALA A 73 -2.15 -8.72 -3.98
CA ALA A 73 -2.62 -9.72 -3.03
C ALA A 73 -2.10 -9.44 -1.62
N GLN A 74 -0.81 -9.11 -1.50
CA GLN A 74 -0.21 -8.70 -0.23
C GLN A 74 -0.89 -7.44 0.34
N ASP A 75 -1.01 -6.38 -0.45
CA ASP A 75 -1.60 -5.11 0.00
C ASP A 75 -3.08 -5.29 0.42
N THR A 76 -3.80 -6.18 -0.26
CA THR A 76 -5.17 -6.59 0.09
C THR A 76 -5.22 -7.29 1.45
N LEU A 77 -4.30 -8.24 1.69
CA LEU A 77 -4.20 -8.90 2.99
C LEU A 77 -3.83 -7.92 4.11
N VAL A 78 -3.00 -6.93 3.82
CA VAL A 78 -2.69 -5.86 4.78
C VAL A 78 -3.93 -5.03 5.10
N TRP A 79 -4.75 -4.66 4.12
CA TRP A 79 -6.01 -3.97 4.37
C TRP A 79 -6.95 -4.76 5.29
N LEU A 80 -7.09 -6.07 5.03
CA LEU A 80 -7.88 -6.95 5.90
C LEU A 80 -7.30 -7.06 7.31
N LEU A 81 -5.98 -7.15 7.42
CA LEU A 81 -5.28 -7.16 8.71
C LEU A 81 -5.51 -5.86 9.49
N VAL A 82 -5.40 -4.70 8.82
CA VAL A 82 -5.66 -3.39 9.42
C VAL A 82 -7.11 -3.29 9.88
N SER A 83 -8.06 -3.73 9.06
CA SER A 83 -9.47 -3.74 9.43
C SER A 83 -9.76 -4.65 10.63
N TRP A 84 -9.12 -5.82 10.67
CA TRP A 84 -9.24 -6.76 11.79
C TRP A 84 -8.64 -6.18 13.07
N LEU A 85 -7.43 -5.59 12.98
CA LEU A 85 -6.77 -4.94 14.11
C LEU A 85 -7.58 -3.74 14.60
N GLY A 86 -8.17 -2.97 13.68
CA GLY A 86 -9.05 -1.86 13.98
C GLY A 86 -10.29 -2.28 14.76
N SER A 87 -10.91 -3.41 14.39
CA SER A 87 -12.04 -3.96 15.13
C SER A 87 -11.67 -4.50 16.51
N ASP A 88 -10.50 -5.14 16.66
CA ASP A 88 -10.07 -5.73 17.94
C ASP A 88 -9.60 -4.67 18.95
N MET A 89 -8.91 -3.63 18.47
CA MET A 89 -8.40 -2.52 19.29
C MET A 89 -9.42 -1.39 19.46
N GLU A 90 -10.61 -1.50 18.86
CA GLU A 90 -11.59 -0.41 18.72
C GLU A 90 -10.98 0.89 18.17
N TYR A 91 -9.91 0.79 17.39
CA TYR A 91 -9.10 1.94 16.95
C TYR A 91 -8.38 1.66 15.62
N GLY A 92 -8.62 2.47 14.60
CA GLY A 92 -8.00 2.31 13.28
C GLY A 92 -9.01 2.44 12.14
N LEU A 93 -8.66 1.93 10.96
CA LEU A 93 -9.55 1.93 9.80
C LEU A 93 -10.39 0.66 9.74
N HIS A 94 -11.65 0.81 9.38
CA HIS A 94 -12.53 -0.29 9.01
C HIS A 94 -12.61 -0.41 7.49
N VAL A 95 -12.60 -1.64 6.97
CA VAL A 95 -12.71 -1.93 5.55
C VAL A 95 -13.94 -2.79 5.29
N ASP A 96 -14.87 -2.26 4.48
CA ASP A 96 -16.15 -2.88 4.18
C ASP A 96 -15.98 -4.01 3.13
N GLY A 97 -15.56 -5.17 3.63
CA GLY A 97 -15.46 -6.41 2.88
C GLY A 97 -14.21 -6.57 1.99
N PHE A 98 -14.12 -7.75 1.38
CA PHE A 98 -12.95 -8.16 0.59
C PHE A 98 -12.73 -7.32 -0.67
N LEU A 99 -13.80 -6.94 -1.37
CA LEU A 99 -13.67 -6.18 -2.62
C LEU A 99 -13.08 -4.80 -2.37
N THR A 100 -13.49 -4.12 -1.30
CA THR A 100 -12.92 -2.84 -0.89
C THR A 100 -11.45 -2.98 -0.54
N ALA A 101 -11.08 -4.02 0.21
CA ALA A 101 -9.68 -4.32 0.51
C ALA A 101 -8.86 -4.57 -0.77
N LEU A 102 -9.42 -5.29 -1.74
CA LEU A 102 -8.76 -5.57 -3.03
C LEU A 102 -8.52 -4.29 -3.82
N LEU A 103 -9.54 -3.45 -3.97
CA LEU A 103 -9.41 -2.16 -4.64
C LEU A 103 -8.41 -1.26 -3.92
N GLY A 104 -8.43 -1.24 -2.59
CA GLY A 104 -7.46 -0.50 -1.79
C GLY A 104 -6.04 -0.99 -2.04
N GLY A 105 -5.84 -2.30 -2.13
CA GLY A 105 -4.56 -2.91 -2.47
C GLY A 105 -4.07 -2.52 -3.86
N VAL A 106 -4.96 -2.50 -4.84
CA VAL A 106 -4.67 -2.02 -6.20
C VAL A 106 -4.22 -0.55 -6.20
N ILE A 107 -4.96 0.33 -5.51
CA ILE A 107 -4.65 1.76 -5.45
C ILE A 107 -3.27 1.99 -4.82
N VAL A 108 -3.00 1.35 -3.68
CA VAL A 108 -1.70 1.44 -3.00
C VAL A 108 -0.59 0.97 -3.93
N ARG A 109 -0.74 -0.23 -4.53
CA ARG A 109 0.28 -0.81 -5.40
C ARG A 109 0.58 0.06 -6.61
N VAL A 110 -0.46 0.53 -7.30
CA VAL A 110 -0.32 1.40 -8.48
C VAL A 110 0.35 2.71 -8.09
N THR A 111 -0.05 3.33 -6.98
CA THR A 111 0.55 4.57 -6.49
C THR A 111 2.05 4.40 -6.24
N VAL A 112 2.45 3.32 -5.56
CA VAL A 112 3.85 3.03 -5.29
C VAL A 112 4.62 2.77 -6.60
N LEU A 113 4.08 1.99 -7.53
CA LEU A 113 4.72 1.71 -8.82
C LEU A 113 4.89 2.98 -9.66
N VAL A 114 3.89 3.86 -9.69
CA VAL A 114 3.95 5.16 -10.39
C VAL A 114 5.04 6.04 -9.78
N LEU A 115 5.09 6.18 -8.46
CA LEU A 115 6.16 6.96 -7.82
C LEU A 115 7.54 6.34 -7.99
N LEU A 116 7.63 5.01 -8.05
CA LEU A 116 8.88 4.32 -8.37
C LEU A 116 9.31 4.56 -9.82
N ALA A 117 8.38 4.65 -10.76
CA ALA A 117 8.67 4.95 -12.16
C ALA A 117 9.13 6.40 -12.37
N LEU A 118 8.51 7.34 -11.64
CA LEU A 118 8.79 8.78 -11.71
C LEU A 118 9.98 9.22 -10.85
N GLY A 119 10.30 8.48 -9.78
CA GLY A 119 11.38 8.84 -8.84
C GLY A 119 12.78 8.78 -9.46
N PRO A 120 13.75 9.55 -8.93
CA PRO A 120 15.14 9.52 -9.37
C PRO A 120 15.68 8.09 -9.34
N GLN A 121 16.24 7.63 -10.45
CA GLN A 121 16.92 6.34 -10.50
C GLN A 121 18.41 6.59 -10.25
N PRO A 122 19.10 5.76 -9.46
CA PRO A 122 20.55 5.81 -9.40
C PRO A 122 21.09 5.64 -10.82
N GLU A 123 21.90 6.58 -11.26
CA GLU A 123 22.54 6.51 -12.58
C GLU A 123 23.42 5.26 -12.57
N THR A 124 23.06 4.27 -13.40
CA THR A 124 23.93 3.14 -13.68
C THR A 124 25.10 3.68 -14.50
N GLY A 125 26.17 4.09 -13.81
CA GLY A 125 27.51 4.17 -14.38
C GLY A 125 28.10 2.78 -14.56
#